data_AF-Q8SG44-F1
#
_entry.id   AF-Q8SG44-F1
#
_cell.length_a   1.000
_cell.length_b   1.000
_cell.length_c   1.000
_cell.angle_alpha   90.00
_cell.angle_beta   90.00
_cell.angle_gamma   90.00
#
_symmetry.space_group_name_H-M   'P 1'
#
loop_
_entity.id
_entity.type
_entity.pdbx_description
1 polymer ?
#
loop_
_entity_poly.entity_id
_entity_poly.type
_entity_poly.pdbx_seq_one_letter_code
_entity_poly.pdbx_strand_id
1 'polypeptide(L)'
;NWLIFPIPLIICLPYYLKLLTLFVCFLGGILGYLISDVNLYFFNKSLKFYFFSFFFGSMWFMPYISTYGIINYFLWLGHSVNKSFDQGWSEYIGGQMLYYSLVNFSKINQLVQNNNLKIYLLTFVLWVIILVSFIFI
;
A
#
# COMPACT_ATOMS: atom_id res chain seq x y z
N ASN A 1 9.43 -12.54 -28.20
CA ASN A 1 10.84 -12.41 -28.58
C ASN A 1 11.52 -13.79 -28.58
N TRP A 2 11.00 -14.74 -29.38
CA TRP A 2 11.42 -16.15 -29.40
C TRP A 2 11.70 -16.63 -30.83
N LEU A 3 11.81 -15.70 -31.78
CA LEU A 3 11.76 -16.01 -33.22
C LEU A 3 12.75 -15.22 -34.08
N ILE A 4 13.71 -14.49 -33.51
CA ILE A 4 14.78 -13.90 -34.30
C ILE A 4 16.08 -14.02 -33.51
N PHE A 5 16.99 -14.88 -33.98
CA PHE A 5 18.33 -14.46 -34.45
C PHE A 5 19.00 -15.61 -35.22
N PRO A 6 19.20 -15.49 -36.54
CA PRO A 6 19.85 -16.50 -37.39
C PRO A 6 21.36 -16.28 -37.54
N ILE A 7 22.03 -15.62 -36.59
CA ILE A 7 23.49 -15.47 -36.59
C ILE A 7 23.98 -15.86 -35.19
N PRO A 8 24.82 -16.90 -35.05
CA PRO A 8 25.57 -17.08 -33.82
C PRO A 8 26.51 -15.89 -33.69
N LEU A 9 26.29 -15.02 -32.69
CA LEU A 9 27.25 -13.99 -32.33
C LEU A 9 28.50 -14.70 -31.82
N ILE A 10 29.52 -14.84 -32.67
CA ILE A 10 30.84 -15.29 -32.26
C ILE A 10 31.45 -14.17 -31.42
N ILE A 11 31.53 -14.40 -30.12
CA ILE A 11 32.16 -13.46 -29.18
C ILE A 11 33.69 -13.60 -29.34
N CYS A 12 34.25 -12.89 -30.30
CA CYS A 12 35.71 -12.75 -30.49
C CYS A 12 36.27 -11.73 -29.49
N LEU A 13 36.41 -12.15 -28.23
CA LEU A 13 37.12 -11.35 -27.24
C LEU A 13 38.63 -11.52 -27.43
N PRO A 14 39.41 -10.43 -27.36
CA PRO A 14 40.86 -10.55 -27.25
C PRO A 14 41.23 -11.31 -25.98
N TYR A 15 42.38 -12.00 -26.02
CA TYR A 15 42.81 -12.95 -24.98
C TYR A 15 42.75 -12.39 -23.56
N TYR A 16 43.07 -11.10 -23.38
CA TYR A 16 43.05 -10.44 -22.07
C TYR A 16 41.66 -10.36 -21.44
N LEU A 17 40.59 -10.08 -22.21
CA LEU A 17 39.22 -10.07 -21.67
C LEU A 17 38.71 -11.48 -21.39
N LYS A 18 39.08 -12.43 -22.25
CA LYS A 18 38.63 -13.83 -22.11
C LYS A 18 39.11 -14.47 -20.81
N LEU A 19 40.27 -14.08 -20.30
CA LEU A 19 40.85 -14.61 -19.07
C LEU A 19 40.74 -13.67 -17.85
N LEU A 20 40.16 -12.48 -18.01
CA LEU A 20 40.11 -11.46 -16.96
C LEU A 20 39.47 -11.98 -15.67
N THR A 21 38.34 -12.69 -15.78
CA THR A 21 37.61 -13.20 -14.61
C THR A 21 38.46 -14.17 -13.80
N LEU A 22 39.19 -15.05 -14.47
CA LEU A 22 40.09 -16.01 -13.83
C LEU A 22 41.22 -15.28 -13.09
N PHE A 23 41.84 -14.29 -13.73
CA PHE A 23 42.87 -13.48 -13.07
C PHE A 23 42.33 -12.71 -11.84
N VAL A 24 41.15 -12.11 -11.93
CA VAL A 24 40.53 -11.37 -10.81
C VAL A 24 40.20 -12.31 -9.66
N CYS A 25 39.66 -13.51 -9.93
CA CYS A 25 39.38 -14.50 -8.90
C CYS A 25 40.65 -14.99 -8.20
N PHE A 26 41.71 -15.31 -8.96
CA PHE A 26 42.99 -15.72 -8.39
C PHE A 26 43.62 -14.62 -7.54
N LEU A 27 43.70 -13.39 -8.05
CA LEU A 27 44.23 -12.26 -7.30
C LEU A 27 43.40 -11.95 -6.05
N GLY A 28 42.07 -11.97 -6.16
CA GLY A 28 41.16 -11.77 -5.03
C GLY A 28 41.33 -12.83 -3.94
N GLY A 29 41.51 -14.10 -4.31
CA GLY A 29 41.77 -15.19 -3.37
C GLY A 29 43.10 -15.02 -2.64
N ILE A 30 44.18 -14.69 -3.37
CA ILE A 30 45.51 -14.46 -2.77
C ILE A 30 45.49 -13.25 -1.83
N LEU A 31 44.90 -12.13 -2.26
CA LEU A 31 44.78 -10.92 -1.44
C LEU A 31 43.91 -11.17 -0.20
N GLY A 32 42.79 -11.88 -0.34
CA GLY A 32 41.92 -12.23 0.77
C GLY A 32 42.64 -13.07 1.82
N TYR A 33 43.42 -14.07 1.39
CA TYR A 33 44.23 -14.89 2.30
C TYR A 33 45.25 -14.04 3.06
N LEU A 34 45.99 -13.17 2.37
CA LEU A 34 46.96 -12.27 3.00
C LEU A 34 46.32 -11.30 4.02
N ILE A 35 45.10 -10.83 3.75
CA ILE A 35 44.35 -9.95 4.67
C ILE A 35 43.88 -10.72 5.92
N SER A 36 43.57 -12.00 5.78
CA SER A 36 43.07 -12.83 6.89
C SER A 36 44.16 -13.25 7.90
N ASP A 37 45.44 -13.16 7.53
CA ASP A 37 46.55 -13.53 8.39
C ASP A 37 46.87 -12.43 9.43
N VAL A 38 46.10 -12.43 10.53
CA VAL A 38 46.21 -11.45 11.62
C VAL A 38 46.64 -12.13 12.92
N ASN A 39 47.74 -11.64 13.52
CA ASN A 39 48.20 -12.06 14.86
C ASN A 39 47.52 -11.29 16.01
N LEU A 40 47.58 -11.87 17.22
CA LEU A 40 46.89 -11.40 18.44
C LEU A 40 47.29 -9.99 18.95
N TYR A 41 48.37 -9.38 18.45
CA TYR A 41 48.85 -8.05 18.88
C TYR A 41 48.90 -7.01 17.74
N PHE A 42 48.18 -7.20 16.64
CA PHE A 42 48.13 -6.20 15.58
C PHE A 42 47.22 -5.02 15.91
N PHE A 43 47.68 -3.81 15.58
CA PHE A 43 46.83 -2.62 15.56
C PHE A 43 45.74 -2.77 14.51
N ASN A 44 44.47 -2.73 14.96
CA ASN A 44 43.33 -2.91 14.08
C ASN A 44 43.20 -1.72 13.10
N LYS A 45 43.46 -1.98 11.81
CA LYS A 45 43.41 -0.95 10.76
C LYS A 45 41.99 -0.42 10.53
N SER A 46 40.96 -1.23 10.78
CA SER A 46 39.56 -0.81 10.62
C SER A 46 39.13 0.22 11.67
N LEU A 47 39.66 0.12 12.90
CA LEU A 47 39.48 1.12 13.95
C LEU A 47 40.22 2.42 13.64
N LYS A 48 41.41 2.34 13.02
CA LYS A 48 42.14 3.54 12.57
C LYS A 48 41.38 4.32 11.49
N PHE A 49 40.70 3.61 10.57
CA PHE A 49 39.87 4.21 9.52
C PHE A 49 38.38 4.01 9.78
N TYR A 50 37.94 4.36 10.99
CA TYR A 50 36.58 4.09 11.46
C TYR A 50 35.48 4.65 10.54
N PHE A 51 35.63 5.88 10.04
CA PHE A 51 34.62 6.46 9.14
C PHE A 51 34.41 5.66 7.87
N PHE A 52 35.49 5.20 7.24
CA PHE A 52 35.41 4.39 6.03
C PHE A 52 34.86 2.99 6.30
N SER A 53 35.33 2.33 7.36
CA SER A 53 34.85 1.00 7.73
C SER A 53 33.37 1.04 8.13
N PHE A 54 32.94 2.08 8.84
CA PHE A 54 31.54 2.30 9.19
C PHE A 54 30.67 2.60 7.95
N PHE A 55 31.14 3.44 7.02
CA PHE A 55 30.39 3.77 5.80
C PHE A 55 30.19 2.55 4.89
N PHE A 56 31.25 1.76 4.66
CA PHE A 56 31.11 0.52 3.88
C PHE A 56 30.32 -0.55 4.64
N GLY A 57 30.52 -0.67 5.95
CA GLY A 57 29.80 -1.62 6.80
C GLY A 57 28.30 -1.32 6.94
N SER A 58 27.91 -0.04 6.92
CA SER A 58 26.50 0.37 6.94
C SER A 58 25.82 0.30 5.57
N MET A 59 26.48 -0.30 4.57
CA MET A 59 26.02 -0.33 3.18
C MET A 59 25.67 1.07 2.67
N TRP A 60 26.58 2.03 2.87
CA TRP A 60 26.41 3.43 2.47
C TRP A 60 25.12 4.07 3.02
N PHE A 61 24.72 3.69 4.24
CA PHE A 61 23.48 4.14 4.87
C PHE A 61 22.19 3.80 4.11
N MET A 62 22.25 2.90 3.13
CA MET A 62 21.10 2.50 2.31
C MET A 62 19.92 1.97 3.14
N PRO A 63 20.11 1.17 4.21
CA PRO A 63 19.00 0.73 5.04
C PRO A 63 18.25 1.90 5.69
N TYR A 64 18.96 2.92 6.18
CA TYR A 64 18.34 4.08 6.83
C TYR A 64 17.58 4.96 5.85
N ILE A 65 18.14 5.19 4.66
CA ILE A 65 17.50 6.00 3.62
C ILE A 65 16.23 5.30 3.12
N SER A 66 16.32 4.00 2.84
CA SER A 66 15.20 3.21 2.31
C SER A 66 14.07 2.98 3.31
N THR A 67 14.37 2.90 4.61
CA THR A 67 13.36 2.71 5.66
C THR A 67 12.80 4.06 6.12
N TYR A 68 13.58 4.84 6.88
CA TYR A 68 13.08 6.04 7.54
C TYR A 68 12.68 7.15 6.56
N GLY A 69 13.43 7.33 5.47
CA GLY A 69 13.14 8.38 4.50
C GLY A 69 11.85 8.14 3.73
N ILE A 70 11.65 6.91 3.26
CA ILE A 70 10.56 6.57 2.33
C ILE A 70 9.24 6.31 3.07
N ILE A 71 9.29 5.68 4.25
CA ILE A 71 8.09 5.24 4.96
C ILE A 71 7.22 6.42 5.43
N ASN A 72 7.81 7.53 5.87
CA ASN A 72 7.07 8.63 6.47
C ASN A 72 6.03 9.25 5.53
N TYR A 73 6.36 9.38 4.24
CA TYR A 73 5.46 9.97 3.25
C TYR A 73 4.20 9.12 3.04
N PHE A 74 4.36 7.81 2.85
CA PHE A 74 3.23 6.90 2.69
C PHE A 74 2.37 6.79 3.94
N LEU A 75 2.97 6.83 5.14
CA LEU A 75 2.22 6.84 6.39
C LEU A 75 1.34 8.09 6.54
N TRP A 76 1.87 9.26 6.21
CA TRP A 76 1.11 10.50 6.30
C TRP A 76 -0.07 10.52 5.30
N LEU A 77 0.15 10.02 4.10
CA LEU A 77 -0.92 9.83 3.11
C LEU A 77 -1.96 8.81 3.60
N GLY A 78 -1.53 7.69 4.17
CA GLY A 78 -2.46 6.71 4.75
C GLY A 78 -3.35 7.32 5.84
N HIS A 79 -2.77 8.16 6.70
CA HIS A 79 -3.53 8.87 7.73
C HIS A 79 -4.54 9.86 7.15
N SER A 80 -4.16 10.64 6.13
CA SER A 80 -5.06 11.61 5.51
C SER A 80 -6.23 10.92 4.78
N VAL A 81 -5.97 9.79 4.11
CA VAL A 81 -6.99 8.97 3.46
C VAL A 81 -7.96 8.38 4.50
N ASN A 82 -7.45 7.76 5.56
CA ASN A 82 -8.31 7.17 6.59
C ASN A 82 -9.22 8.22 7.26
N LYS A 83 -8.66 9.40 7.59
CA LYS A 83 -9.42 10.47 8.24
C LYS A 83 -10.46 11.11 7.32
N SER A 84 -10.11 11.36 6.05
CA SER A 84 -11.00 12.09 5.14
C SER A 84 -11.98 11.16 4.43
N PHE A 85 -11.52 10.01 3.97
CA PHE A 85 -12.29 9.11 3.11
C PHE A 85 -13.11 8.14 3.94
N ASP A 86 -12.45 7.28 4.73
CA ASP A 86 -13.12 6.24 5.51
C ASP A 86 -13.94 6.85 6.65
N GLN A 87 -13.29 7.51 7.62
CA GLN A 87 -13.98 8.10 8.77
C GLN A 87 -14.78 9.37 8.44
N GLY A 88 -14.56 9.96 7.26
CA GLY A 88 -15.23 11.19 6.83
C GLY A 88 -16.37 10.93 5.87
N TRP A 89 -16.06 10.97 4.56
CA TRP A 89 -17.06 10.89 3.50
C TRP A 89 -17.88 9.61 3.53
N SER A 90 -17.25 8.45 3.82
CA SER A 90 -17.96 7.18 3.81
C SER A 90 -19.00 7.09 4.94
N GLU A 91 -18.69 7.58 6.14
CA GLU A 91 -19.63 7.62 7.26
C GLU A 91 -20.72 8.65 7.05
N TYR A 92 -20.36 9.83 6.53
CA TYR A 92 -21.32 10.89 6.24
C TYR A 92 -22.36 10.42 5.23
N ILE A 93 -21.95 9.87 4.08
CA ILE A 93 -22.87 9.43 3.02
C ILE A 93 -23.57 8.12 3.41
N GLY A 94 -22.88 7.24 4.12
CA GLY A 94 -23.37 5.93 4.51
C GLY A 94 -24.26 5.98 5.75
N GLY A 95 -23.77 5.37 6.83
CA GLY A 95 -24.59 5.07 8.01
C GLY A 95 -25.23 6.29 8.67
N GLN A 96 -24.50 7.42 8.76
CA GLN A 96 -25.00 8.59 9.47
C GLN A 96 -26.17 9.26 8.73
N MET A 97 -26.03 9.52 7.43
CA MET A 97 -27.12 10.11 6.65
C MET A 97 -28.31 9.17 6.48
N LEU A 98 -28.07 7.86 6.30
CA LEU A 98 -29.15 6.89 6.27
C LEU A 98 -29.95 6.89 7.57
N TYR A 99 -29.28 6.87 8.72
CA TYR A 99 -29.95 6.97 10.02
C TYR A 99 -30.79 8.25 10.14
N TYR A 100 -30.21 9.42 9.81
CA TYR A 100 -30.95 10.69 9.85
C TYR A 100 -32.19 10.69 8.95
N SER A 101 -32.08 10.14 7.73
CA SER A 101 -33.21 10.05 6.80
C SER A 101 -34.33 9.16 7.34
N LEU A 102 -33.98 7.98 7.86
CA LEU A 102 -34.94 7.02 8.42
C LEU A 102 -35.65 7.57 9.65
N VAL A 103 -34.94 8.30 10.52
CA VAL A 103 -35.52 8.99 11.68
C VAL A 103 -36.50 10.08 11.24
N ASN A 104 -36.21 10.79 10.15
CA ASN A 104 -37.15 11.80 9.63
C ASN A 104 -38.40 11.15 9.03
N PHE A 105 -38.24 10.06 8.27
CA PHE A 105 -39.39 9.31 7.75
C PHE A 105 -40.25 8.70 8.86
N SER A 106 -39.64 8.18 9.93
CA SER A 106 -40.39 7.62 11.06
C SER A 106 -41.18 8.70 11.81
N LYS A 107 -40.62 9.90 11.99
CA LYS A 107 -41.34 11.06 12.57
C LYS A 107 -42.54 11.46 11.71
N ILE A 108 -42.38 11.52 10.39
CA ILE A 108 -43.48 11.84 9.47
C ILE A 108 -44.57 10.77 9.56
N ASN A 109 -44.19 9.49 9.58
CA ASN A 109 -45.14 8.39 9.71
C ASN A 109 -45.90 8.46 11.04
N GLN A 110 -45.20 8.80 12.13
CA GLN A 110 -45.83 8.96 13.44
C GLN A 110 -46.84 10.10 13.45
N LEU A 111 -46.58 11.23 12.77
CA LEU A 111 -47.55 12.32 12.60
C LEU A 111 -48.79 11.88 11.82
N VAL A 112 -48.62 11.10 10.75
CA VAL A 112 -49.75 10.57 9.96
C VAL A 112 -50.61 9.60 10.80
N GLN A 113 -49.95 8.76 11.61
CA GLN A 113 -50.64 7.79 12.47
C GLN A 113 -51.32 8.45 13.68
N ASN A 114 -50.82 9.58 14.17
CA ASN A 114 -51.38 10.25 15.35
C ASN A 114 -52.56 11.18 15.02
N ASN A 115 -53.32 10.84 13.98
CA ASN A 115 -54.52 11.56 13.56
C ASN A 115 -55.77 11.04 14.28
N ASN A 116 -56.82 11.87 14.33
CA ASN A 116 -58.12 11.49 14.88
C ASN A 116 -58.73 10.30 14.12
N LEU A 117 -59.48 9.45 14.82
CA LEU A 117 -60.16 8.26 14.30
C LEU A 117 -60.99 8.51 13.02
N LYS A 118 -61.59 9.71 12.90
CA LYS A 118 -62.34 10.14 11.71
C LYS A 118 -61.49 10.13 10.43
N ILE A 119 -60.23 10.56 10.50
CA ILE A 119 -59.31 10.63 9.36
C ILE A 119 -58.90 9.21 8.94
N TYR A 120 -58.69 8.31 9.90
CA TYR A 120 -58.42 6.89 9.64
C TYR A 120 -59.55 6.18 8.89
N LEU A 121 -60.80 6.47 9.26
CA LEU A 121 -61.95 5.88 8.57
C LEU A 121 -62.07 6.42 7.14
N LEU A 122 -61.75 7.69 6.91
CA LEU A 122 -61.71 8.30 5.58
C LEU A 122 -60.67 7.64 4.66
N THR A 123 -59.46 7.37 5.16
CA THR A 123 -58.42 6.67 4.38
C THR A 123 -58.80 5.22 4.09
N PHE A 124 -59.48 4.53 5.02
CA PHE A 124 -59.98 3.18 4.81
C PHE A 124 -61.03 3.11 3.70
N VAL A 125 -62.00 4.04 3.68
CA VAL A 125 -63.03 4.09 2.63
C VAL A 125 -62.40 4.37 1.26
N LEU A 126 -61.45 5.31 1.17
CA LEU A 126 -60.70 5.57 -0.07
C LEU A 126 -60.01 4.30 -0.59
N TRP A 127 -59.42 3.50 0.30
CA TRP A 127 -58.75 2.26 -0.08
C TRP A 127 -59.74 1.20 -0.60
N VAL A 128 -60.92 1.07 0.01
CA VAL A 128 -61.99 0.19 -0.50
C VAL A 128 -62.44 0.61 -1.90
N ILE A 129 -62.61 1.92 -2.15
CA ILE A 129 -62.99 2.43 -3.48
C ILE A 129 -61.92 2.05 -4.52
N ILE A 130 -60.63 2.20 -4.18
CA ILE A 130 -59.53 1.81 -5.06
C ILE A 130 -59.57 0.31 -5.37
N LEU A 131 -59.74 -0.54 -4.35
CA LEU A 131 -59.87 -1.99 -4.56
C LEU A 131 -61.05 -2.34 -5.47
N VAL A 132 -62.20 -1.72 -5.24
CA VAL A 132 -63.38 -1.92 -6.08
C VAL A 132 -63.11 -1.48 -7.52
N SER A 133 -62.42 -0.35 -7.72
CA SER A 133 -62.04 0.11 -9.06
C SER A 133 -61.09 -0.86 -9.77
N PHE A 134 -60.17 -1.52 -9.06
CA PHE A 134 -59.31 -2.55 -9.61
C PHE A 134 -60.04 -3.85 -9.95
N ILE A 135 -61.19 -4.12 -9.32
CA ILE A 135 -62.03 -5.28 -9.64
C ILE A 135 -62.90 -5.02 -10.87
N PHE A 136 -63.29 -3.77 -11.11
CA PHE A 136 -64.13 -3.37 -12.24
C PHE A 136 -63.34 -3.03 -13.52
N ILE A 137 -62.02 -2.87 -13.43
CA ILE A 137 -61.07 -2.84 -14.55
C ILE A 137 -60.63 -4.27 -14.84
#